data_AF-A0A969KJN8-F1
#
_entry.id   AF-A0A969KJN8-F1
#
_cell.length_a   1.000
_cell.length_b   1.000
_cell.length_c   1.000
_cell.angle_alpha   90.00
_cell.angle_beta   90.00
_cell.angle_gamma   90.00
#
_symmetry.space_group_name_H-M   'P 1'
#
loop_
_entity.id
_entity.type
_entity.pdbx_description
1 polymer ?
#
loop_
_entity_poly.entity_id
_entity_poly.type
_entity_poly.pdbx_seq_one_letter_code
_entity_poly.pdbx_strand_id
1 'polypeptide(L)' 'MKVLLIKDVYKLGRAGDIKKVADGYGRNFLCRKVLQCLLQKGL' A
#
# COMPACT_ATOMS: atom_id res chain seq x y z
N MET A 1 0.78 -8.62 0.72
CA MET A 1 1.01 -7.60 -0.35
C MET A 1 1.98 -6.51 0.10
N LYS A 2 2.89 -6.04 -0.76
CA LYS A 2 3.68 -4.81 -0.51
C LYS A 2 2.97 -3.61 -1.16
N VAL A 3 3.02 -2.46 -0.52
CA VAL A 3 2.42 -1.21 -1.03
C VAL A 3 3.40 -0.06 -0.84
N LEU A 4 3.48 0.82 -1.83
CA LEU A 4 4.20 2.07 -1.74
C LEU A 4 3.20 3.16 -1.36
N LEU A 5 3.48 3.88 -0.27
CA LEU A 5 2.66 5.01 0.12
C LEU A 5 3.04 6.20 -0.77
N ILE A 6 2.10 6.68 -1.59
CA ILE A 6 2.32 7.89 -2.42
C ILE A 6 1.97 9.17 -1.67
N LYS A 7 1.33 9.04 -0.51
CA LYS A 7 0.93 10.12 0.41
C LYS A 7 1.10 9.63 1.83
N ASP A 8 1.20 10.57 2.77
CA ASP A 8 1.20 10.23 4.19
C ASP A 8 -0.14 9.61 4.59
N VAL A 9 -0.08 8.49 5.31
CA VAL A 9 -1.26 7.78 5.80
C VAL A 9 -1.15 7.63 7.31
N TYR A 10 -2.09 8.25 8.01
CA TYR A 10 -2.17 8.20 9.46
C TYR A 10 -2.16 6.74 9.96
N LYS A 11 -1.26 6.45 10.93
CA LYS A 11 -1.00 5.10 11.50
C LYS A 11 -0.39 4.06 10.56
N LEU A 12 -0.10 4.37 9.29
CA LEU A 12 0.49 3.43 8.35
C LEU A 12 1.94 3.80 7.98
N GLY A 13 2.20 5.08 7.69
CA GLY A 13 3.53 5.57 7.32
C GLY A 13 3.48 6.90 6.55
N ARG A 14 4.65 7.34 6.08
CA ARG A 14 4.81 8.55 5.26
C ARG A 14 4.87 8.21 3.77
N ALA A 15 4.66 9.21 2.93
CA ALA A 15 4.89 9.10 1.50
C ALA A 15 6.33 8.63 1.22
N GLY A 16 6.49 7.66 0.32
CA GLY A 16 7.75 6.99 0.01
C GLY A 16 7.97 5.69 0.78
N ASP A 17 7.23 5.43 1.87
CA ASP A 17 7.39 4.19 2.62
C ASP A 17 6.83 2.98 1.88
N ILE A 18 7.55 1.87 1.94
CA ILE A 18 7.07 0.55 1.52
C ILE A 18 6.58 -0.21 2.74
N LYS A 19 5.30 -0.58 2.76
CA LYS A 19 4.69 -1.35 3.86
C LYS A 19 4.15 -2.68 3.36
N LYS A 20 4.23 -3.70 4.22
CA LYS A 20 3.60 -5.00 3.99
C LYS A 20 2.22 -4.98 4.64
N VAL A 21 1.18 -5.19 3.84
CA VAL A 21 -0.22 -5.20 4.26
C VAL A 21 -0.89 -6.50 3.85
N ALA A 22 -2.01 -6.80 4.50
CA ALA A 22 -2.90 -7.88 4.10
C ALA A 22 -3.44 -7.62 2.68
N ASP A 23 -3.54 -8.68 1.88
CA ASP A 23 -3.95 -8.60 0.48
C ASP A 23 -5.35 -7.99 0.29
N GLY A 24 -6.31 -8.30 1.17
CA GLY A 24 -7.65 -7.70 1.14
C GLY A 24 -7.63 -6.20 1.45
N TYR A 25 -6.80 -5.77 2.41
CA TYR A 25 -6.66 -4.35 2.76
C TYR A 25 -5.99 -3.55 1.63
N GLY A 26 -4.95 -4.11 1.01
CA GLY A 26 -4.29 -3.51 -0.14
C GLY A 26 -5.20 -3.36 -1.35
N ARG A 27 -5.91 -4.43 -1.73
CA ARG A 27 -6.74 -4.44 -2.95
C ARG A 27 -8.05 -3.67 -2.79
N ASN A 28 -8.74 -3.83 -1.67
CA ASN A 28 -10.10 -3.32 -1.52
C ASN A 28 -10.15 -1.91 -0.94
N PHE A 29 -9.16 -1.54 -0.11
CA PHE A 29 -9.12 -0.25 0.56
C PHE A 29 -8.06 0.67 -0.05
N LEU A 30 -6.78 0.26 -0.06
CA LEU A 30 -5.69 1.15 -0.48
C LEU A 30 -5.69 1.41 -1.99
N CYS A 31 -5.86 0.38 -2.82
CA CYS A 31 -5.91 0.53 -4.27
C CYS A 31 -7.12 1.34 -4.75
N ARG A 32 -8.26 1.25 -4.04
CA ARG A 32 -9.49 1.95 -4.41
C ARG A 32 -9.50 3.42 -3.97
N LYS A 33 -8.76 3.78 -2.92
CA LYS A 33 -8.76 5.11 -2.29
C LYS A 33 -7.59 6.02 -2.66
N VAL A 34 -6.88 5.81 -3.79
CA VAL A 34 -5.75 6.67 -4.20
C VAL A 34 -4.41 6.28 -3.56
N LEU A 35 -4.07 4.99 -3.46
CA LEU A 35 -2.69 4.55 -3.24
C LEU A 35 -2.22 3.58 -4.34
N GLN A 36 -1.08 3.89 -4.96
CA GLN A 36 -0.44 3.03 -5.94
C GLN A 36 0.17 1.82 -5.23
N CYS A 37 -0.56 0.71 -5.25
CA CYS A 37 -0.04 -0.54 -4.72
C CYS A 37 0.89 -1.18 -5.75
N LEU A 38 2.21 -1.01 -5.61
CA LEU A 38 3.16 -1.84 -6.33
C LEU A 38 3.11 -3.26 -5.77
N LEU A 39 2.30 -4.08 -6.42
CA LEU A 39 2.15 -5.48 -6.12
C LEU A 39 3.42 -6.20 -6.63
N GLN A 40 4.49 -6.12 -5.84
CA GLN A 40 5.66 -6.96 -6.08
C GLN A 40 5.24 -8.40 -5.71
N LYS A 41 4.62 -9.10 -6.67
CA LYS A 41 4.58 -10.56 -6.65
C LYS A 41 6.04 -10.98 -6.75
N GLY A 42 6.60 -11.46 -5.65
CA GLY A 42 7.82 -12.23 -5.75
C GLY A 42 7.54 -13.41 -6.67
N LEU A 43 8.43 -13.60 -7.65
CA LEU A 43 8.82 -14.94 -8.07
C LEU A 43 9.12 -15.80 -6.83
#